data_AF-A0A2V9CR18-F1
#
_entry.id   AF-A0A2V9CR18-F1
#
_cell.length_a   1.000
_cell.length_b   1.000
_cell.length_c   1.000
_cell.angle_alpha   90.00
_cell.angle_beta   90.00
_cell.angle_gamma   90.00
#
_symmetry.space_group_name_H-M   'P 1'
#
loop_
_entity.id
_entity.type
_entity.pdbx_description
1 polymer ?
#
loop_
_entity_poly.entity_id
_entity_poly.type
_entity_poly.pdbx_seq_one_letter_code
_entity_poly.pdbx_strand_id
1 'polypeptide(L)'
;MPVGAWSAEPGPDEGPREIAGRAVTMFDRLSFMYPFNLTGQPAATVRCGLTNEDLPVGLQIVGRPHADAAVLRAAARFEEAQPWA
;
A
#
# COMPACT_ATOMS: atom_id res chain seq x y z
N MET A 1 4.90 -4.95 -8.72
CA MET A 1 4.88 -5.84 -7.54
C MET A 1 3.75 -5.38 -6.62
N PRO A 2 2.53 -5.94 -6.71
CA PRO A 2 1.54 -5.71 -5.66
C PRO A 2 2.09 -6.27 -4.34
N VAL A 3 1.95 -5.53 -3.24
CA VAL A 3 2.30 -6.02 -1.91
C VAL A 3 1.04 -6.68 -1.35
N GLY A 4 1.01 -8.01 -1.34
CA GLY A 4 -0.04 -8.75 -0.64
C GLY A 4 0.07 -8.53 0.87
N ALA A 5 -1.06 -8.61 1.57
CA ALA A 5 -1.08 -8.50 3.03
C ALA A 5 -0.26 -9.63 3.68
N TRP A 6 0.51 -9.31 4.71
CA TRP A 6 1.30 -10.30 5.46
C TRP A 6 0.43 -11.06 6.48
N SER A 7 0.77 -12.34 6.71
CA SER A 7 0.19 -13.14 7.80
C SER A 7 0.57 -12.56 9.17
N ALA A 8 -0.33 -12.67 10.15
CA ALA A 8 -0.21 -12.03 11.46
C ALA A 8 0.84 -12.63 12.42
N GLU A 9 1.50 -13.73 12.09
CA GLU A 9 2.53 -14.37 12.93
C GLU A 9 3.80 -14.66 12.09
N PRO A 10 5.05 -14.39 12.55
CA PRO A 10 5.50 -14.27 13.95
C PRO A 10 6.21 -12.94 14.32
N GLY A 11 5.97 -12.46 15.56
CA GLY A 11 6.73 -11.41 16.25
C GLY A 11 6.39 -9.96 15.85
N PRO A 12 6.18 -9.03 16.79
CA PRO A 12 5.71 -7.67 16.50
C PRO A 12 6.61 -6.84 15.55
N ASP A 13 7.87 -7.26 15.37
CA ASP A 13 8.87 -6.55 14.55
C ASP A 13 9.46 -7.39 13.41
N GLU A 14 9.03 -8.65 13.23
CA GLU A 14 9.71 -9.59 12.32
C GLU A 14 8.95 -9.80 11.01
N GLY A 15 9.00 -8.81 10.12
CA GLY A 15 8.49 -8.98 8.75
C GLY A 15 9.19 -10.11 7.96
N PRO A 16 8.63 -10.55 6.82
CA PRO A 16 9.14 -11.70 6.06
C PRO A 16 10.56 -11.47 5.54
N ARG A 17 11.48 -12.39 5.79
CA ARG A 17 12.88 -12.35 5.31
C ARG A 17 13.03 -12.79 3.86
N GLU A 18 12.01 -13.45 3.31
CA GLU A 18 11.94 -13.92 1.94
C GLU A 18 10.53 -13.69 1.38
N ILE A 19 10.42 -13.25 0.12
CA ILE A 19 9.15 -13.13 -0.60
C ILE A 19 9.34 -13.76 -1.98
N ALA A 20 8.50 -14.74 -2.32
CA ALA A 20 8.53 -15.46 -3.59
C ALA A 20 9.92 -16.02 -3.96
N GLY A 21 10.61 -16.66 -3.01
CA GLY A 21 11.94 -17.25 -3.24
C GLY A 21 13.10 -16.24 -3.22
N ARG A 22 12.83 -14.95 -3.01
CA ARG A 22 13.83 -13.88 -2.99
C ARG A 22 14.01 -13.34 -1.59
N ALA A 23 15.25 -13.32 -1.11
CA ALA A 23 15.61 -12.64 0.14
C ALA A 23 15.26 -11.15 0.04
N VAL A 24 14.63 -10.60 1.09
CA VAL A 24 14.19 -9.21 1.14
C VAL A 24 14.72 -8.51 2.39
N THR A 25 15.06 -7.24 2.23
CA THR A 25 15.52 -6.36 3.30
C THR A 25 14.35 -5.54 3.88
N MET A 26 14.63 -4.78 4.94
CA MET A 26 13.69 -3.79 5.48
C MET A 26 13.21 -2.80 4.40
N PHE A 27 14.11 -2.36 3.52
CA PHE A 27 13.77 -1.37 2.50
C PHE A 27 12.86 -1.94 1.40
N ASP A 28 13.02 -3.22 1.05
CA ASP A 28 12.10 -3.89 0.14
C ASP A 28 10.66 -3.83 0.69
N ARG A 29 10.48 -3.98 2.00
CA ARG A 29 9.17 -3.94 2.68
C ARG A 29 8.55 -2.55 2.77
N LEU A 30 9.38 -1.49 2.79
CA LEU A 30 8.93 -0.11 2.98
C LEU A 30 8.94 0.71 1.69
N SER A 31 9.28 0.09 0.55
CA SER A 31 9.53 0.76 -0.73
C SER A 31 8.47 1.80 -1.12
N PHE A 32 7.19 1.52 -0.87
CA PHE A 32 6.07 2.40 -1.24
C PHE A 32 5.69 3.42 -0.16
N MET A 33 6.17 3.29 1.08
CA MET A 33 5.78 4.17 2.19
C MET A 33 6.92 5.08 2.64
N TYR A 34 8.14 4.54 2.68
CA TYR A 34 9.32 5.21 3.20
C TYR A 34 9.58 6.59 2.57
N PRO A 35 9.52 6.78 1.23
CA PRO A 35 9.76 8.09 0.64
C PRO A 35 8.80 9.15 1.21
N PHE A 36 7.51 8.84 1.28
CA PHE A 36 6.49 9.82 1.65
C PHE A 36 6.42 10.09 3.15
N ASN A 37 6.80 9.13 3.99
CA ASN A 37 7.01 9.36 5.42
C ASN A 37 8.16 10.34 5.67
N LEU A 38 9.23 10.28 4.87
CA LEU A 38 10.36 11.20 4.99
C LEU A 38 10.06 12.58 4.44
N THR A 39 9.39 12.66 3.29
CA THR A 39 9.18 13.93 2.59
C THR A 39 7.85 14.61 2.92
N GLY A 40 6.97 13.96 3.68
CA GLY A 40 5.76 14.55 4.27
C GLY A 40 4.59 14.77 3.31
N GLN A 41 4.58 14.12 2.13
CA GLN A 41 3.46 14.20 1.21
C GLN A 41 2.25 13.46 1.76
N PRO A 42 1.03 13.97 1.52
CA PRO A 42 -0.19 13.23 1.80
C PRO A 42 -0.29 12.00 0.88
N ALA A 43 -0.60 10.86 1.47
CA ALA A 43 -0.81 9.60 0.77
C ALA A 43 -2.05 8.88 1.33
N ALA A 44 -2.85 8.27 0.45
CA ALA A 44 -3.99 7.43 0.83
C ALA A 44 -3.93 6.10 0.08
N THR A 45 -4.46 5.04 0.70
CA THR A 45 -4.56 3.71 0.10
C THR A 45 -6.03 3.31 0.00
N VAL A 46 -6.46 2.88 -1.19
CA VAL A 46 -7.80 2.34 -1.47
C VAL A 46 -7.71 0.92 -2.03
N ARG A 47 -8.72 0.08 -1.80
CA ARG A 47 -8.78 -1.27 -2.40
C ARG A 47 -9.00 -1.14 -3.90
N CYS A 48 -8.19 -1.81 -4.71
CA CYS A 48 -8.29 -1.77 -6.16
C CYS A 48 -8.52 -3.15 -6.81
N GLY A 49 -8.80 -4.17 -6.01
CA GLY A 49 -9.13 -5.51 -6.49
C GLY A 49 -8.60 -6.63 -5.60
N LEU A 50 -8.61 -7.84 -6.16
CA LEU A 50 -8.04 -9.04 -5.58
C LEU A 50 -6.98 -9.60 -6.53
N THR A 51 -6.00 -10.32 -6.00
CA THR A 51 -5.12 -11.16 -6.81
C THR A 51 -5.87 -12.40 -7.30
N ASN A 52 -5.25 -13.21 -8.16
CA ASN A 52 -5.80 -14.52 -8.57
C ASN A 52 -5.90 -15.53 -7.40
N GLU A 53 -5.35 -15.21 -6.24
CA GLU A 53 -5.37 -16.00 -5.01
C GLU A 53 -6.31 -15.36 -3.96
N ASP A 54 -7.22 -14.49 -4.40
CA ASP A 54 -8.20 -13.78 -3.57
C ASP A 54 -7.60 -12.90 -2.45
N LEU A 55 -6.34 -12.45 -2.61
CA LEU A 55 -5.71 -11.53 -1.67
C LEU A 55 -6.00 -10.06 -2.03
N PRO A 56 -6.25 -9.17 -1.06
CA PRO A 56 -6.52 -7.76 -1.32
C PRO A 56 -5.32 -7.04 -1.95
N VAL A 57 -5.60 -6.22 -2.97
CA VAL A 57 -4.61 -5.33 -3.60
C VAL A 57 -4.98 -3.88 -3.29
N GLY A 58 -3.99 -3.12 -2.82
CA GLY A 58 -4.13 -1.68 -2.55
C GLY A 58 -3.53 -0.81 -3.66
N LEU A 59 -4.21 0.29 -3.98
CA LEU A 59 -3.71 1.40 -4.79
C LEU A 59 -3.32 2.55 -3.87
N GLN A 60 -2.06 2.97 -3.93
CA GLN A 60 -1.57 4.14 -3.20
C GLN A 60 -1.65 5.40 -4.08
N ILE A 61 -2.31 6.44 -3.59
CA ILE A 61 -2.46 7.74 -4.23
C ILE A 61 -1.66 8.75 -3.43
N VAL A 62 -0.70 9.43 -4.07
CA VAL A 62 0.19 10.40 -3.41
C VAL A 62 0.03 11.77 -4.04
N GLY A 63 -0.12 12.78 -3.19
CA GLY A 63 -0.27 14.17 -3.59
C GLY A 63 1.00 14.99 -3.48
N ARG A 64 0.91 16.27 -3.89
CA ARG A 64 1.90 17.29 -3.53
C ARG A 64 1.78 17.63 -2.04
N PRO A 65 2.81 18.22 -1.39
CA PRO A 65 2.70 18.71 -0.02
C PRO A 65 1.44 19.56 0.20
N HIS A 66 0.76 19.33 1.32
CA HIS A 66 -0.49 20.00 1.73
C HIS A 66 -1.70 19.81 0.78
N ALA A 67 -1.67 18.82 -0.11
CA ALA A 67 -2.75 18.52 -1.04
C ALA A 67 -3.70 17.41 -0.54
N ASP A 68 -3.87 17.26 0.76
CA ASP A 68 -4.66 16.22 1.44
C ASP A 68 -6.08 16.10 0.86
N ALA A 69 -6.77 17.23 0.70
CA ALA A 69 -8.10 17.26 0.13
C ALA A 69 -8.16 16.76 -1.33
N ALA A 70 -7.09 16.94 -2.12
CA ALA A 70 -7.02 16.43 -3.48
C ALA A 70 -6.81 14.92 -3.50
N VAL A 71 -5.95 14.40 -2.60
CA VAL A 71 -5.72 12.96 -2.43
C VAL A 71 -7.00 12.26 -1.99
N LEU A 72 -7.71 12.79 -0.99
CA LEU A 72 -8.97 12.23 -0.51
C LEU A 72 -10.06 12.28 -1.58
N ARG A 73 -10.17 13.37 -2.36
CA ARG A 73 -11.11 13.42 -3.50
C ARG A 73 -10.77 12.37 -4.56
N ALA A 74 -9.50 12.16 -4.87
CA ALA A 74 -9.09 11.15 -5.85
C ALA A 74 -9.42 9.74 -5.35
N ALA A 75 -9.16 9.45 -4.07
CA ALA A 75 -9.54 8.20 -3.41
C ALA A 75 -11.05 7.96 -3.49
N ALA A 76 -11.86 8.94 -3.08
CA ALA A 76 -13.32 8.84 -3.12
C ALA A 76 -13.85 8.63 -4.55
N ARG A 77 -13.30 9.34 -5.55
CA ARG A 77 -13.69 9.13 -6.96
C ARG A 77 -13.32 7.74 -7.47
N PHE A 78 -12.21 7.19 -7.01
CA PHE A 78 -11.81 5.82 -7.35
C PHE A 78 -12.80 4.81 -6.75
N GLU A 79 -13.16 4.97 -5.47
CA GLU A 79 -14.15 4.11 -4.80
C GLU A 79 -15.54 4.23 -5.44
N GLU A 80 -16.00 5.44 -5.80
CA GLU A 80 -17.26 5.66 -6.53
C GLU A 80 -17.29 4.98 -7.90
N ALA A 81 -16.14 4.91 -8.59
CA ALA A 81 -16.01 4.26 -9.88
C ALA A 81 -15.86 2.73 -9.76
N GLN A 82 -15.56 2.23 -8.55
CA GLN A 82 -15.42 0.81 -8.24
C GLN A 82 -16.08 0.47 -6.88
N PRO A 83 -17.41 0.61 -6.73
CA PRO A 83 -18.12 0.36 -5.46
C PRO A 83 -18.11 -1.11 -4.98
N TRP A 84 -17.30 -1.97 -5.59
CA TRP A 84 -17.35 -3.44 -5.59
C TRP A 84 -16.01 -4.10 -5.25
N ALA A 85 -15.27 -3.48 -4.37
CA ALA A 85 -14.63 -4.28 -3.36
C ALA A 85 -15.70 -5.06 -2.56
#